data_AF-A0A5N5TAA5-F1
#
_entry.id   AF-A0A5N5TAA5-F1
#
_cell.length_a   1.000
_cell.length_b   1.000
_cell.length_c   1.000
_cell.angle_alpha   90.00
_cell.angle_beta   90.00
_cell.angle_gamma   90.00
#
_symmetry.space_group_name_H-M   'P 1'
#
loop_
_entity.id
_entity.type
_entity.pdbx_description
1 polymer ?
#
loop_
_entity_poly.entity_id
_entity_poly.type
_entity_poly.pdbx_seq_one_letter_code
_entity_poly.pdbx_strand_id
1 'polypeptide(L)'
;MNPRRGSCFLFAISILRIAFIPLFLLCNHNPDSYLPSIFKHDAWYITFMSAFGFSNGYAFALLMMYAPRIVPESEGEKVGCMMAAMIGLGLLIGSLLSFAFALIT
;
A
#
# COMPACT_ATOMS: atom_id res chain seq x y z
N MET A 1 11.92 22.63 0.17
CA MET A 1 11.95 21.26 -0.38
C MET A 1 11.20 21.27 -1.71
N ASN A 2 11.84 20.95 -2.84
CA ASN A 2 11.17 21.02 -4.15
C ASN A 2 9.97 20.05 -4.20
N PRO A 3 8.73 20.52 -4.45
CA PRO A 3 7.54 19.66 -4.45
C PRO A 3 7.64 18.49 -5.44
N ARG A 4 8.36 18.67 -6.55
CA ARG A 4 8.60 17.62 -7.55
C ARG A 4 9.42 16.42 -7.06
N ARG A 5 10.38 16.60 -6.14
CA ARG A 5 11.21 15.48 -5.65
C ARG A 5 10.45 14.59 -4.66
N GLY A 6 9.60 15.20 -3.81
CA GLY A 6 8.78 14.46 -2.85
C GLY A 6 7.78 13.52 -3.53
N SER A 7 7.08 13.99 -4.58
CA SER A 7 6.13 13.15 -5.31
C SER A 7 6.76 11.94 -5.99
N CYS A 8 7.96 12.09 -6.57
CA CYS A 8 8.64 10.98 -7.22
C CYS A 8 9.09 9.91 -6.22
N PHE A 9 9.54 10.32 -5.04
CA PHE A 9 9.89 9.41 -3.94
C PHE A 9 8.66 8.65 -3.41
N LEU A 10 7.55 9.35 -3.17
CA LEU A 10 6.27 8.74 -2.76
C LEU A 10 5.75 7.74 -3.81
N PHE A 11 5.91 8.06 -5.09
CA PHE A 11 5.54 7.17 -6.20
C PHE A 11 6.45 5.94 -6.27
N ALA A 12 7.76 6.11 -6.11
CA ALA A 12 8.72 5.01 -6.07
C ALA A 12 8.44 4.04 -4.90
N ILE A 13 8.20 4.55 -3.69
CA ILE A 13 7.77 3.73 -2.54
C ILE A 13 6.45 3.03 -2.84
N SER A 14 5.52 3.70 -3.54
CA SER A 14 4.24 3.11 -3.92
C SER A 14 4.37 1.94 -4.88
N ILE A 15 5.26 2.02 -5.86
CA ILE A 15 5.54 0.90 -6.78
C ILE A 15 6.25 -0.23 -6.04
N LEU A 16 7.23 0.10 -5.19
CA LEU A 16 7.97 -0.89 -4.41
C LEU A 16 7.03 -1.75 -3.55
N ARG A 17 5.89 -1.19 -3.08
CA ARG A 17 4.86 -1.92 -2.34
C ARG A 17 4.24 -3.08 -3.12
N ILE A 18 4.15 -3.00 -4.44
CA ILE A 18 3.63 -4.10 -5.29
C ILE A 18 4.57 -5.30 -5.22
N ALA A 19 5.89 -5.08 -5.09
CA ALA A 19 6.86 -6.15 -4.95
C ALA A 19 6.69 -6.93 -3.63
N PHE A 20 6.10 -6.36 -2.58
CA PHE A 20 5.84 -7.10 -1.34
C PHE A 20 4.74 -8.16 -1.49
N ILE A 21 3.83 -8.04 -2.47
CA ILE A 21 2.75 -9.01 -2.72
C ILE A 21 3.29 -10.41 -3.01
N PRO A 22 4.17 -10.62 -4.02
CA PRO A 22 4.77 -11.95 -4.25
C PRO A 22 5.65 -12.40 -3.09
N LEU A 23 6.33 -11.49 -2.38
CA LEU A 23 7.09 -11.85 -1.17
C LEU A 23 6.18 -12.42 -0.07
N PHE A 24 4.99 -11.85 0.14
CA PHE A 24 4.00 -12.37 1.08
C PHE A 24 3.43 -13.73 0.64
N LEU A 25 3.23 -13.94 -0.66
CA LEU A 25 2.79 -15.24 -1.21
C LEU A 25 3.85 -16.33 -1.09
N LEU A 26 5.15 -15.98 -1.09
CA LEU A 26 6.27 -16.91 -0.93
C LEU A 26 6.60 -17.20 0.55
N CYS A 27 6.02 -16.45 1.49
CA CYS A 27 6.05 -16.78 2.90
C CYS A 27 5.16 -18.00 3.18
N ASN A 28 5.42 -18.69 4.29
CA ASN A 28 4.72 -19.91 4.70
C ASN A 28 3.19 -19.74 4.70
N HIS A 29 2.55 -20.15 3.60
CA HIS A 29 1.10 -20.25 3.44
C HIS A 29 0.74 -21.74 3.38
N ASN A 30 -0.45 -22.08 3.84
CA ASN A 30 -0.93 -23.46 4.12
C ASN A 30 -0.49 -24.55 3.12
N PRO A 31 -0.33 -25.81 3.57
CA PRO A 31 0.23 -26.91 2.77
C PRO A 31 -0.56 -27.29 1.50
N ASP A 32 -1.79 -26.81 1.33
CA ASP A 32 -2.63 -27.05 0.15
C ASP A 32 -2.40 -26.04 -1.00
N SER A 33 -1.51 -25.04 -0.82
CA SER A 33 -1.23 -24.04 -1.85
C SER A 33 -0.25 -24.57 -2.91
N TYR A 34 -0.57 -24.37 -4.20
CA TYR A 34 0.26 -24.76 -5.37
C TYR A 34 1.64 -24.06 -5.45
N LEU A 35 1.93 -23.09 -4.58
CA LEU A 35 3.15 -22.28 -4.58
C LEU A 35 4.17 -22.81 -3.56
N PRO A 36 5.44 -23.05 -3.95
CA PRO A 36 6.47 -23.51 -3.02
C PRO A 36 6.81 -22.42 -2.00
N SER A 37 6.59 -22.69 -0.72
CA SER A 37 7.02 -21.79 0.36
C SER A 37 8.55 -21.78 0.48
N ILE A 38 9.17 -20.63 0.20
CA ILE A 38 10.62 -20.43 0.32
C ILE A 38 10.98 -19.97 1.74
N PHE A 39 10.16 -19.11 2.34
CA PHE A 39 10.37 -18.57 3.68
C PHE A 39 9.53 -19.33 4.71
N LYS A 40 10.12 -20.38 5.31
CA LYS A 40 9.45 -21.28 6.27
C LYS A 40 9.21 -20.67 7.65
N HIS A 41 9.94 -19.61 8.01
CA HIS A 41 9.89 -19.02 9.34
C HIS A 41 9.01 -17.76 9.36
N ASP A 42 8.01 -17.72 10.25
CA ASP A 42 7.01 -16.65 10.35
C ASP A 42 7.62 -15.27 10.63
N ALA A 43 8.82 -15.23 11.21
CA ALA A 43 9.57 -13.98 11.42
C ALA A 43 9.80 -13.18 10.12
N TRP A 44 9.97 -13.86 8.98
CA TRP A 44 10.11 -13.18 7.68
C TRP A 44 8.83 -12.46 7.29
N TYR A 45 7.69 -13.14 7.44
CA TYR A 45 6.38 -12.56 7.21
C TYR A 45 6.14 -11.33 8.09
N ILE A 46 6.41 -11.43 9.40
CA ILE A 46 6.25 -10.33 10.35
C ILE A 46 7.15 -9.14 9.96
N THR A 47 8.39 -9.40 9.56
CA THR A 47 9.35 -8.36 9.17
C THR A 47 8.88 -7.62 7.92
N PHE A 48 8.48 -8.36 6.87
CA PHE A 48 7.98 -7.77 5.64
C PHE A 48 6.66 -7.03 5.86
N MET A 49 5.76 -7.57 6.69
CA MET A 49 4.47 -6.95 7.00
C MET A 49 4.67 -5.66 7.78
N SER A 50 5.59 -5.65 8.75
CA SER A 50 5.97 -4.45 9.49
C SER A 50 6.54 -3.38 8.56
N ALA A 51 7.50 -3.74 7.69
CA ALA A 51 8.10 -2.81 6.74
C ALA A 51 7.05 -2.24 5.76
N PHE A 52 6.17 -3.10 5.24
CA PHE A 52 5.05 -2.69 4.39
C PHE A 52 4.12 -1.70 5.12
N GLY A 53 3.70 -2.03 6.34
CA GLY A 53 2.82 -1.18 7.16
C GLY A 53 3.43 0.19 7.45
N PHE A 54 4.69 0.23 7.88
CA PHE A 54 5.41 1.49 8.13
C PHE A 54 5.53 2.34 6.86
N SER A 55 5.92 1.74 5.72
CA SER A 55 6.05 2.48 4.46
C SER A 55 4.72 3.06 3.98
N ASN A 56 3.62 2.32 4.16
CA ASN A 56 2.29 2.73 3.76
C ASN A 56 1.77 3.88 4.64
N GLY A 57 1.87 3.72 5.96
CA GLY A 57 1.44 4.73 6.92
C GLY A 57 2.21 6.05 6.77
N TYR A 58 3.54 5.98 6.58
CA TYR A 58 4.35 7.17 6.39
C TYR A 58 4.03 7.90 5.09
N ALA A 59 3.99 7.19 3.95
CA ALA A 59 3.66 7.80 2.66
C ALA A 59 2.25 8.39 2.66
N PHE A 60 1.30 7.71 3.31
CA PHE A 60 -0.08 8.16 3.43
C PHE A 60 -0.21 9.45 4.25
N ALA A 61 0.44 9.52 5.41
CA ALA A 61 0.44 10.70 6.25
C ALA A 61 1.04 11.92 5.52
N LEU A 62 2.16 11.72 4.81
CA LEU A 62 2.75 12.77 3.98
C LEU A 62 1.81 13.22 2.87
N LEU A 63 1.18 12.29 2.15
CA LEU A 63 0.22 12.61 1.09
C LEU A 63 -0.91 13.50 1.63
N MET A 64 -1.55 13.08 2.73
CA MET A 64 -2.65 13.81 3.36
C MET A 64 -2.27 15.19 3.89
N MET A 65 -1.03 15.36 4.38
CA MET A 65 -0.56 16.66 4.85
C MET A 65 -0.16 17.61 3.71
N TYR A 66 0.45 17.10 2.65
CA TYR A 66 1.03 17.94 1.59
C TYR A 66 0.10 18.17 0.40
N ALA A 67 -0.80 17.24 0.07
CA ALA A 67 -1.66 17.36 -1.11
C ALA A 67 -2.65 18.54 -1.05
N PRO A 68 -3.27 18.89 0.10
CA PRO A 68 -4.10 20.10 0.18
C PRO A 68 -3.26 21.40 0.13
N ARG A 69 -1.95 21.33 0.42
CA ARG A 69 -1.05 22.49 0.47
C ARG A 69 -0.42 22.86 -0.88
N ILE A 70 -0.55 21.99 -1.88
CA ILE A 70 -0.05 22.25 -3.24
C ILE A 70 -1.11 22.88 -4.15
N VAL A 71 -2.35 23.02 -3.67
CA VAL A 71 -3.46 23.66 -4.37
C VAL A 71 -3.81 25.00 -3.71
N PRO A 72 -4.51 25.90 -4.41
CA PRO A 72 -5.04 27.12 -3.82
C PRO A 72 -5.94 26.81 -2.61
N GLU A 73 -5.95 27.67 -1.58
CA GLU A 73 -6.73 27.43 -0.35
C GLU A 73 -8.24 27.21 -0.62
N SER A 74 -8.78 27.86 -1.66
CA SER A 74 -10.18 27.68 -2.09
C SER A 74 -10.50 26.26 -2.58
N GLU A 75 -9.49 25.47 -2.94
CA GLU A 75 -9.64 24.10 -3.46
C GLU A 75 -9.13 23.03 -2.49
N GLY A 76 -8.48 23.41 -1.38
CA GLY A 76 -7.90 22.46 -0.42
C GLY A 76 -8.92 21.50 0.18
N GLU A 77 -10.13 22.00 0.52
CA GLU A 77 -11.23 21.17 1.05
C GLU A 77 -11.70 20.12 0.02
N LYS A 78 -11.84 20.53 -1.25
CA LYS A 78 -12.25 19.63 -2.34
C LYS A 78 -11.22 18.52 -2.54
N VAL A 79 -9.94 18.86 -2.53
CA VAL A 79 -8.85 17.89 -2.64
C VAL A 79 -8.86 16.92 -1.47
N GLY A 80 -8.98 17.41 -0.23
CA GLY A 80 -9.07 16.54 0.95
C GLY A 80 -10.23 15.55 0.88
N CYS A 81 -11.40 16.01 0.44
CA CYS A 81 -12.58 15.16 0.26
C CYS A 81 -12.36 14.09 -0.83
N MET A 82 -11.78 14.48 -1.98
CA MET A 82 -11.46 13.53 -3.05
C MET A 82 -10.42 12.49 -2.60
N MET A 83 -9.42 12.89 -1.83
CA MET A 83 -8.43 11.97 -1.28
C MET A 83 -9.08 10.94 -0.34
N ALA A 84 -9.99 11.37 0.54
CA ALA A 84 -10.74 10.48 1.41
C ALA A 84 -11.59 9.47 0.62
N ALA A 85 -12.29 9.94 -0.42
CA ALA A 85 -13.08 9.08 -1.30
C ALA A 85 -12.22 8.03 -2.02
N MET A 86 -11.05 8.43 -2.55
CA MET A 86 -10.14 7.50 -3.23
C MET A 86 -9.58 6.42 -2.30
N ILE A 87 -9.37 6.72 -1.01
CA ILE A 87 -9.00 5.69 -0.03
C ILE A 87 -10.13 4.69 0.15
N GLY A 88 -11.37 5.17 0.34
CA GLY A 88 -12.52 4.30 0.48
C GLY A 88 -12.67 3.36 -0.72
N LEU A 89 -12.51 3.89 -1.94
CA LEU A 89 -12.50 3.09 -3.16
C LEU A 89 -11.33 2.09 -3.19
N GLY A 90 -10.12 2.52 -2.83
CA GLY A 90 -8.96 1.64 -2.77
C GLY A 90 -9.14 0.48 -1.79
N LEU A 91 -9.72 0.74 -0.62
CA LEU A 91 -10.06 -0.28 0.37
C LEU A 91 -11.15 -1.25 -0.12
N LEU A 92 -12.18 -0.72 -0.78
CA LEU A 92 -13.23 -1.52 -1.40
C LEU A 92 -12.64 -2.48 -2.44
N ILE A 93 -11.85 -1.94 -3.39
CA ILE A 93 -11.22 -2.72 -4.45
C ILE A 93 -10.24 -3.74 -3.84
N GLY A 94 -9.44 -3.35 -2.86
CA GLY A 94 -8.51 -4.23 -2.16
C GLY A 94 -9.22 -5.40 -1.47
N SER A 95 -10.36 -5.14 -0.82
CA SER A 95 -11.19 -6.18 -0.21
C SER A 95 -11.71 -7.17 -1.25
N LEU A 96 -12.29 -6.67 -2.36
CA LEU A 96 -12.79 -7.52 -3.45
C LEU A 96 -11.69 -8.38 -4.08
N LEU A 97 -10.49 -7.81 -4.28
CA LEU A 97 -9.34 -8.55 -4.78
C LEU A 97 -8.87 -9.61 -3.79
N SER A 98 -8.89 -9.33 -2.48
CA SER A 98 -8.54 -10.32 -1.45
C SER A 98 -9.50 -11.51 -1.47
N PHE A 99 -10.80 -11.27 -1.62
CA PHE A 99 -11.79 -12.34 -1.79
C PHE A 99 -11.57 -13.12 -3.08
N ALA A 100 -11.28 -12.45 -4.20
CA ALA A 100 -10.98 -13.12 -5.46
C ALA A 100 -9.73 -14.01 -5.36
N PHE A 101 -8.67 -13.53 -4.70
CA PHE A 101 -7.46 -14.32 -4.43
C PHE A 101 -7.73 -15.53 -3.54
N ALA A 102 -8.50 -15.35 -2.47
CA ALA A 102 -8.89 -16.44 -1.56
C ALA A 102 -9.85 -17.46 -2.22
N LEU A 103 -10.56 -17.08 -3.28
CA LEU A 103 -11.39 -18.00 -4.06
C LEU A 103 -10.56 -18.80 -5.08
N ILE A 104 -9.47 -18.21 -5.59
CA ILE A 104 -8.64 -18.81 -6.65
C ILE A 104 -7.55 -19.74 -6.10
N THR A 105 -7.15 -19.53 -4.84
CA THR A 105 -6.14 -20.31 -4.11
C THR A 105 -6.82 -21.38 -3.28
#